data_AF-A0A2M7PTM7-F1
#
_entry.id   AF-A0A2M7PTM7-F1
#
_cell.length_a   1.000
_cell.length_b   1.000
_cell.length_c   1.000
_cell.angle_alpha   90.00
_cell.angle_beta   90.00
_cell.angle_gamma   90.00
#
_symmetry.space_group_name_H-M   'P 1'
#
loop_
_entity.id
_entity.type
_entity.pdbx_description
1 polymer ?
#
loop_
_entity_poly.entity_id
_entity_poly.type
_entity_poly.pdbx_seq_one_letter_code
_entity_poly.pdbx_strand_id
1 'polypeptide(L)'
;YAQINDRGIRFENMIGLELYRAILNWNDLGLGDFSMHYIRNKEKEEIDFLICKDQHPTLLIECKLSDENISNSLIKFQNTLDIPAIQLVNKPQVGRIVTNQKNKILIISAPRWLSFLP
;
A
#
# COMPACT_ATOMS: atom_id res chain seq x y z
N TYR A 1 13.09 -12.62 3.99
CA TYR A 1 12.36 -12.85 2.72
C TYR A 1 12.90 -14.04 1.91
N ALA A 2 14.22 -14.28 1.80
CA ALA A 2 14.78 -15.30 0.90
C ALA A 2 14.36 -16.76 1.18
N GLN A 3 13.90 -17.08 2.40
CA GLN A 3 13.44 -18.41 2.80
C GLN A 3 11.93 -18.66 2.59
N ILE A 4 11.17 -17.64 2.19
CA ILE A 4 9.73 -17.79 1.91
C ILE A 4 9.59 -18.30 0.47
N ASN A 5 8.94 -19.44 0.25
CA ASN A 5 8.80 -19.98 -1.10
C ASN A 5 7.70 -19.27 -1.91
N ASP A 6 6.69 -18.73 -1.24
CA ASP A 6 5.60 -18.01 -1.87
C ASP A 6 6.07 -16.64 -2.40
N ARG A 7 5.94 -16.43 -3.70
CA ARG A 7 6.38 -15.19 -4.37
C ARG A 7 5.53 -13.98 -3.96
N GLY A 8 4.24 -14.16 -3.71
CA GLY A 8 3.33 -13.10 -3.31
C GLY A 8 3.69 -12.59 -1.92
N ILE A 9 3.81 -13.51 -0.96
CA ILE A 9 4.22 -13.19 0.42
C ILE A 9 5.62 -12.56 0.44
N ARG A 10 6.54 -13.03 -0.41
CA ARG A 10 7.87 -12.40 -0.54
C ARG A 10 7.81 -10.96 -1.04
N PHE A 11 6.95 -10.72 -2.02
CA PHE A 11 6.80 -9.39 -2.61
C PHE A 11 6.17 -8.44 -1.60
N GLU A 12 5.09 -8.84 -0.94
CA GLU A 12 4.47 -8.07 0.14
C GLU A 12 5.47 -7.73 1.25
N ASN A 13 6.24 -8.70 1.73
CA ASN A 13 7.28 -8.45 2.74
C ASN A 13 8.37 -7.48 2.26
N MET A 14 8.76 -7.54 0.99
CA MET A 14 9.72 -6.59 0.42
C MET A 14 9.14 -5.18 0.43
N ILE A 15 7.88 -5.01 0.02
CA ILE A 15 7.18 -3.71 0.11
C ILE A 15 7.11 -3.23 1.56
N GLY A 16 6.74 -4.10 2.50
CA GLY A 16 6.67 -3.78 3.92
C GLY A 16 8.00 -3.27 4.48
N LEU A 17 9.12 -3.87 4.08
CA LEU A 17 10.45 -3.41 4.50
C LEU A 17 10.81 -2.02 3.94
N GLU A 18 10.49 -1.75 2.68
CA GLU A 18 10.72 -0.44 2.06
C GLU A 18 9.84 0.65 2.69
N LEU A 19 8.57 0.34 2.96
CA LEU A 19 7.66 1.23 3.69
C LEU A 19 8.15 1.49 5.11
N TYR A 20 8.61 0.45 5.81
CA TYR A 20 9.14 0.59 7.16
C TYR A 20 10.39 1.47 7.19
N ARG A 21 11.31 1.34 6.22
CA ARG A 21 12.45 2.24 6.07
C ARG A 21 12.01 3.69 5.88
N ALA A 22 11.03 3.93 5.00
CA ALA A 22 10.51 5.28 4.76
C ALA A 22 9.88 5.89 6.02
N ILE A 23 9.11 5.09 6.78
CA ILE A 23 8.52 5.51 8.06
C ILE A 23 9.60 5.90 9.08
N LEU A 24 10.62 5.05 9.26
CA LEU A 24 11.73 5.38 10.16
C LEU A 24 12.40 6.69 9.75
N ASN A 25 12.69 6.86 8.47
CA ASN A 25 13.27 8.11 7.95
C ASN A 25 12.38 9.33 8.23
N TRP A 26 11.07 9.24 8.00
CA TRP A 26 10.15 10.36 8.27
C TRP A 26 10.05 10.69 9.77
N ASN A 27 10.08 9.69 10.63
CA ASN A 27 10.05 9.86 12.08
C ASN A 27 11.35 10.47 12.60
N ASP A 28 12.50 9.97 12.15
CA ASP A 28 13.83 10.47 12.53
C ASP A 28 14.04 11.93 12.09
N LEU A 29 13.45 12.33 10.96
CA LEU A 29 13.43 13.72 10.48
C LEU A 29 12.40 14.61 11.20
N GLY A 30 11.56 14.05 12.08
CA GLY A 30 10.54 14.80 12.80
C GLY A 30 9.37 15.30 11.94
N LEU A 31 9.06 14.63 10.82
CA LEU A 31 8.00 15.05 9.89
C LEU A 31 6.57 14.70 10.38
N GLY A 32 6.48 13.94 11.46
CA GLY A 32 5.26 13.48 12.13
C GLY A 32 5.49 12.13 12.80
N ASP A 33 4.46 11.60 13.48
CA ASP A 33 4.47 10.24 14.01
C ASP A 33 3.84 9.29 12.99
N PHE A 34 4.68 8.66 12.16
CA PHE A 34 4.24 7.70 11.15
C PHE A 34 4.26 6.27 11.69
N SER A 35 3.21 5.52 11.38
CA SER A 35 3.11 4.09 11.71
C SER A 35 2.50 3.28 10.57
N MET A 36 2.81 1.98 10.54
CA MET A 36 2.30 1.01 9.56
C MET A 36 1.47 -0.04 10.27
N HIS A 37 0.30 -0.32 9.71
CA HIS A 37 -0.67 -1.29 10.21
C HIS A 37 -1.17 -2.18 9.07
N TYR A 38 -1.79 -3.30 9.39
CA TYR A 38 -2.65 -4.03 8.45
C TYR A 38 -4.11 -3.84 8.88
N ILE A 39 -5.05 -3.91 7.94
CA ILE A 39 -6.49 -3.78 8.26
C ILE A 39 -7.26 -4.99 7.74
N ARG A 40 -8.20 -5.47 8.55
CA ARG A 40 -9.08 -6.59 8.25
C ARG A 40 -10.50 -6.31 8.73
N ASN A 41 -11.51 -6.64 7.92
CA ASN A 41 -12.91 -6.52 8.33
C ASN A 41 -13.50 -7.87 8.79
N LYS A 42 -14.76 -7.84 9.27
CA LYS A 42 -15.47 -9.05 9.73
C LYS A 42 -15.77 -10.05 8.61
N GLU A 43 -15.79 -9.60 7.36
CA GLU A 43 -15.94 -10.43 6.15
C GLU A 43 -14.62 -11.11 5.74
N LYS A 44 -13.56 -10.93 6.54
CA LYS A 44 -12.20 -11.45 6.32
C LYS A 44 -11.49 -10.83 5.11
N GLU A 45 -11.98 -9.69 4.61
CA GLU A 45 -11.28 -8.91 3.60
C GLU A 45 -10.14 -8.13 4.25
N GLU A 46 -8.99 -8.09 3.59
CA GLU A 46 -7.73 -7.56 4.09
C GLU A 46 -7.13 -6.57 3.09
N ILE A 47 -6.39 -5.59 3.62
CA ILE A 47 -5.47 -4.73 2.86
C ILE A 47 -4.11 -4.83 3.54
N ASP A 48 -3.07 -5.06 2.73
CA ASP A 48 -1.73 -5.40 3.21
C ASP A 48 -1.15 -4.32 4.13
N PHE A 49 -1.29 -3.04 3.75
CA PHE A 49 -0.75 -1.93 4.55
C PHE A 49 -1.70 -0.72 4.64
N LEU A 50 -1.75 -0.14 5.83
CA LEU A 50 -2.31 1.15 6.16
C LEU A 50 -1.21 2.00 6.80
N ILE A 51 -0.90 3.13 6.18
CA ILE A 51 -0.03 4.13 6.77
C ILE A 51 -0.89 5.09 7.58
N CYS A 52 -0.44 5.39 8.79
CA CYS A 52 -1.02 6.41 9.65
C CYS A 52 0.01 7.51 9.89
N LYS A 53 -0.47 8.76 10.02
CA LYS A 53 0.30 9.90 10.49
C LYS A 53 -0.41 10.51 11.69
N ASP A 54 0.30 10.70 12.79
CA ASP A 54 -0.23 11.27 14.04
C ASP A 54 -1.51 10.55 14.48
N GLN A 55 -1.49 9.22 14.44
CA GLN A 55 -2.62 8.33 14.76
C GLN A 55 -3.84 8.42 13.82
N HIS A 56 -3.75 9.14 12.71
CA HIS A 56 -4.81 9.22 11.70
C HIS A 56 -4.44 8.41 10.45
N PRO A 57 -5.36 7.60 9.89
CA PRO A 57 -5.10 6.85 8.67
C PRO A 57 -4.90 7.81 7.47
N THR A 58 -3.88 7.58 6.65
CA THR A 58 -3.51 8.50 5.55
C THR A 58 -3.38 7.82 4.18
N LEU A 59 -3.02 6.55 4.12
CA LEU A 59 -2.80 5.85 2.85
C LEU A 59 -3.05 4.35 2.97
N LEU A 60 -3.86 3.80 2.06
CA LEU A 60 -4.01 2.37 1.85
C LEU A 60 -3.07 1.88 0.75
N ILE A 61 -2.44 0.72 0.96
CA ILE A 61 -1.55 0.10 -0.02
C ILE A 61 -1.88 -1.39 -0.13
N GLU A 62 -2.14 -1.85 -1.35
CA GLU A 62 -2.32 -3.26 -1.69
C GLU A 62 -1.25 -3.72 -2.69
N CYS A 63 -0.68 -4.90 -2.47
CA CYS A 63 0.37 -5.50 -3.27
C CYS A 63 -0.20 -6.62 -4.14
N LYS A 64 0.10 -6.57 -5.44
CA LYS A 64 -0.24 -7.65 -6.39
C LYS A 64 1.00 -8.06 -7.18
N LEU A 65 1.16 -9.35 -7.42
CA LEU A 65 2.25 -9.81 -8.30
C LEU A 65 2.02 -9.35 -9.75
N SER A 66 0.80 -9.48 -10.25
CA SER A 66 0.50 -9.23 -11.65
C SER A 66 -0.89 -8.68 -11.92
N ASP A 67 -1.84 -8.86 -11.00
CA ASP A 67 -3.20 -8.34 -11.18
C ASP A 67 -3.20 -6.82 -11.12
N GLU A 68 -3.67 -6.21 -12.21
CA GLU A 68 -3.80 -4.77 -12.32
C GLU A 68 -5.26 -4.34 -12.17
N ASN A 69 -6.20 -5.27 -12.01
CA ASN A 69 -7.56 -4.94 -11.64
C ASN A 69 -7.60 -4.55 -10.17
N ILE A 70 -8.44 -3.57 -9.85
CA ILE A 70 -8.60 -3.13 -8.47
C ILE A 70 -9.45 -4.16 -7.73
N SER A 71 -9.00 -4.52 -6.54
CA SER A 71 -9.76 -5.39 -5.66
C SER A 71 -11.01 -4.67 -5.11
N ASN A 72 -12.10 -5.42 -4.95
CA ASN A 72 -13.31 -4.87 -4.31
C ASN A 72 -13.02 -4.47 -2.84
N SER A 73 -12.10 -5.16 -2.16
CA SER A 73 -11.67 -4.82 -0.81
C SER A 73 -11.04 -3.43 -0.78
N LEU A 74 -10.11 -3.10 -1.68
CA LEU A 74 -9.46 -1.78 -1.70
C LEU A 74 -10.48 -0.65 -1.92
N ILE A 75 -11.46 -0.87 -2.80
CA ILE A 75 -12.57 0.08 -3.03
C ILE A 75 -13.40 0.26 -1.75
N LYS A 76 -13.81 -0.84 -1.12
CA LYS A 76 -14.61 -0.82 0.12
C LYS A 76 -13.87 -0.08 1.25
N PHE A 77 -12.61 -0.40 1.49
CA PHE A 77 -11.80 0.23 2.54
C PHE A 77 -11.54 1.71 2.24
N GLN A 78 -11.24 2.08 1.00
CA GLN A 78 -11.12 3.49 0.61
C GLN A 78 -12.44 4.24 0.83
N ASN A 79 -13.59 3.66 0.48
CA ASN A 79 -14.89 4.30 0.69
C ASN A 79 -15.22 4.46 2.18
N THR A 80 -14.74 3.54 3.02
CA THR A 80 -14.98 3.57 4.47
C THR A 80 -14.10 4.60 5.17
N LEU A 81 -12.82 4.67 4.80
CA LEU A 81 -11.84 5.53 5.45
C LEU A 81 -11.72 6.92 4.79
N ASP A 82 -12.18 7.07 3.56
CA ASP A 82 -12.12 8.29 2.75
C ASP A 82 -10.69 8.84 2.56
N ILE A 83 -9.74 7.95 2.29
CA ILE A 83 -8.31 8.26 2.10
C ILE A 83 -7.76 7.76 0.76
N PRO A 84 -6.63 8.31 0.27
CA PRO A 84 -5.95 7.79 -0.91
C PRO A 84 -5.61 6.30 -0.80
N ALA A 85 -5.60 5.63 -1.95
CA ALA A 85 -5.26 4.22 -2.05
C ALA A 85 -4.34 3.95 -3.24
N ILE A 86 -3.43 2.99 -3.09
CA ILE A 86 -2.45 2.60 -4.10
C ILE A 86 -2.43 1.08 -4.24
N GLN A 87 -2.43 0.60 -5.48
CA GLN A 87 -2.13 -0.79 -5.81
C GLN A 87 -0.75 -0.88 -6.45
N LEU A 88 0.18 -1.53 -5.75
CA LEU A 88 1.54 -1.76 -6.19
C LEU A 88 1.61 -3.10 -6.91
N VAL A 89 2.00 -3.08 -8.18
CA VAL A 89 2.07 -4.29 -9.01
C VAL A 89 3.52 -4.66 -9.31
N ASN A 90 3.90 -5.93 -9.15
CA ASN A 90 5.22 -6.45 -9.52
C ASN A 90 5.35 -6.71 -11.03
N LYS A 91 4.94 -5.74 -11.84
CA LYS A 91 4.97 -5.79 -13.31
C LYS A 91 5.52 -4.47 -13.86
N PRO A 92 6.41 -4.49 -14.86
CA PRO A 92 6.93 -3.27 -15.46
C PRO A 92 5.85 -2.51 -16.24
N GLN A 93 6.05 -1.21 -16.43
CA GLN A 93 5.23 -0.32 -17.27
C GLN A 93 3.75 -0.20 -16.86
N VAL A 94 3.46 -0.38 -15.57
CA VAL A 94 2.12 -0.14 -15.00
C VAL A 94 2.09 1.27 -14.42
N GLY A 95 1.07 2.05 -14.79
CA GLY A 95 0.86 3.40 -14.29
C GLY A 95 -0.44 3.98 -14.81
N ARG A 96 -1.48 3.97 -13.98
CA ARG A 96 -2.78 4.57 -14.29
C ARG A 96 -3.53 4.95 -13.03
N ILE A 97 -4.49 5.85 -13.17
CA ILE A 97 -5.39 6.25 -12.09
C ILE A 97 -6.77 5.73 -12.43
N VAL A 98 -7.45 5.13 -11.45
CA VAL A 98 -8.87 4.79 -11.53
C VAL A 98 -9.64 5.71 -10.59
N THR A 99 -10.78 6.19 -11.06
CA THR A 99 -11.67 7.04 -10.27
C THR A 99 -12.61 6.15 -9.47
N ASN A 100 -12.71 6.40 -8.16
CA ASN A 100 -13.64 5.77 -7.25
C ASN A 100 -14.46 6.87 -6.57
N GLN A 101 -15.61 7.22 -7.15
CA GLN A 101 -16.42 8.37 -6.74
C GLN A 101 -15.60 9.68 -6.75
N LYS A 102 -15.42 10.33 -5.60
CA LYS A 102 -14.58 11.52 -5.43
C LYS A 102 -13.09 11.19 -5.23
N ASN A 103 -12.77 9.94 -4.92
CA ASN A 103 -11.43 9.47 -4.61
C ASN A 103 -10.73 8.90 -5.85
N LYS A 104 -9.40 8.75 -5.74
CA LYS A 104 -8.55 8.20 -6.79
C LYS A 104 -7.76 7.02 -6.24
N ILE A 105 -7.58 6.01 -7.07
CA ILE A 105 -6.72 4.85 -6.80
C ILE A 105 -5.61 4.85 -7.84
N LEU A 106 -4.35 4.89 -7.38
CA LEU A 106 -3.19 4.79 -8.25
C LEU A 106 -2.80 3.31 -8.39
N ILE A 107 -2.75 2.80 -9.63
CA ILE A 107 -2.20 1.47 -9.93
C ILE A 107 -0.86 1.69 -10.62
N ILE A 108 0.21 1.20 -10.02
CA ILE A 108 1.57 1.52 -10.46
C ILE A 108 2.54 0.36 -10.26
N SER A 109 3.54 0.26 -11.13
CA SER A 109 4.68 -0.64 -10.94
C SER A 109 5.36 -0.35 -9.61
N ALA A 110 5.51 -1.36 -8.76
CA ALA A 110 6.10 -1.18 -7.43
C ALA A 110 7.52 -0.59 -7.47
N PRO A 111 8.46 -1.06 -8.32
CA PRO A 111 9.79 -0.45 -8.37
C PRO A 111 9.77 1.04 -8.70
N ARG A 112 8.83 1.48 -9.55
CA ARG A 112 8.67 2.89 -9.92
C ARG A 112 8.14 3.73 -8.76
N TRP A 113 7.23 3.19 -7.96
CA TRP A 113 6.68 3.92 -6.83
C TRP A 113 7.67 3.98 -5.67
N LEU A 114 8.32 2.85 -5.36
CA LEU A 114 9.33 2.76 -4.30
C LEU A 114 10.54 3.67 -4.52
N SER A 115 10.92 3.96 -5.78
CA SER A 115 12.01 4.89 -6.06
C SER A 115 11.73 6.34 -5.64
N PHE A 116 10.49 6.67 -5.27
CA PHE A 116 10.13 7.98 -4.71
C PHE A 116 10.16 8.01 -3.18
N LEU A 117 10.34 6.86 -2.50
CA LEU A 117 10.53 6.82 -1.06
C LEU A 117 11.95 7.27 -0.69
N PRO A 118 12.13 7.91 0.48
CA PRO A 118 13.44 8.32 0.96
C PRO A 118 14.35 7.15 1.38
#